data_AF-A0A4W2BWL6-F1
#
_entry.id   AF-A0A4W2BWL6-F1
#
_cell.length_a   1.000
_cell.length_b   1.000
_cell.length_c   1.000
_cell.angle_alpha   90.00
_cell.angle_beta   90.00
_cell.angle_gamma   90.00
#
_symmetry.space_group_name_H-M   'P 1'
#
loop_
_entity.id
_entity.type
_entity.pdbx_description
1 polymer ?
#
loop_
_entity_poly.entity_id
_entity_poly.type
_entity_poly.pdbx_seq_one_letter_code
_entity_poly.pdbx_strand_id
1 'polypeptide(L)'
;MPPLLRGSYRRFVLALAHRVVLGAGPRWSAGGSSCARDSPLGAEELRGELDRFGGVSVRLGRLDALDRLDPVAFQRALQAAVQKWRSEGRVAVWLHIPILQSRFIAPAASLGFCFHHAESDSSMLSLWLGDGPSRLPGYATHQVGVAGAVFDENTRKILVVQDRNKLKNMWKFPGGLSEPGEDIGDTAVREVFEETGIKSEFRSLLSIRQQHTHPGAFGKSDMYIICRLKPYSFTINFCQRECLKCEWMNLSDLVKTKNTTPITSRVARLLLYGYKEGFDKIDLTMEELPAVYTGLFYKLYHKKLPDNYKTMTGMD
;
A
#
# COMPACT_ATOMS: atom_id res chain seq x y z
N MET A 1 -29.83 24.74 7.08
CA MET A 1 -28.56 24.23 7.63
C MET A 1 -28.10 23.04 6.78
N PRO A 2 -27.05 23.18 5.95
CA PRO A 2 -26.44 22.04 5.28
C PRO A 2 -25.28 21.46 6.12
N PRO A 3 -24.96 20.16 5.98
CA PRO A 3 -23.94 19.51 6.80
C PRO A 3 -22.53 19.89 6.32
N LEU A 4 -21.65 20.15 7.30
CA LEU A 4 -20.23 20.44 7.14
C LEU A 4 -19.49 19.23 6.52
N LEU A 5 -18.99 19.41 5.30
CA LEU A 5 -17.98 18.56 4.67
C LEU A 5 -16.70 18.61 5.52
N ARG A 6 -16.36 17.52 6.22
CA ARG A 6 -15.03 17.34 6.81
C ARG A 6 -14.08 16.85 5.73
N GLY A 7 -13.16 17.73 5.33
CA GLY A 7 -12.16 17.49 4.30
C GLY A 7 -11.22 16.33 4.63
N SER A 8 -11.17 15.37 3.72
CA SER A 8 -10.01 14.51 3.51
C SER A 8 -9.02 15.32 2.65
N TYR A 9 -7.92 15.77 3.25
CA TYR A 9 -6.90 16.53 2.54
C TYR A 9 -5.91 15.56 1.89
N ARG A 10 -5.90 15.56 0.56
CA ARG A 10 -4.89 14.91 -0.29
C ARG A 10 -3.51 15.50 0.03
N ARG A 11 -2.54 14.67 0.44
CA ARG A 11 -1.12 15.04 0.42
C ARG A 11 -0.63 15.03 -1.04
N PHE A 12 0.06 16.10 -1.45
CA PHE A 12 0.61 16.28 -2.79
C PHE A 12 1.80 15.33 -3.00
N VAL A 13 1.70 14.44 -3.98
CA VAL A 13 2.85 13.72 -4.54
C VAL A 13 3.50 14.63 -5.58
N LEU A 14 4.74 15.06 -5.35
CA LEU A 14 5.56 15.70 -6.39
C LEU A 14 6.05 14.61 -7.34
N ALA A 15 5.47 14.53 -8.55
CA ALA A 15 6.03 13.75 -9.64
C ALA A 15 7.13 14.56 -10.36
N LEU A 16 8.36 14.07 -10.38
CA LEU A 16 9.42 14.59 -11.26
C LEU A 16 9.09 14.25 -12.72
N ALA A 17 8.87 15.28 -13.55
CA ALA A 17 8.73 15.12 -14.99
C ALA A 17 10.11 15.06 -15.66
N HIS A 18 10.49 13.91 -16.20
CA HIS A 18 11.62 13.79 -17.13
C HIS A 18 11.18 14.24 -18.53
N ARG A 19 11.80 15.32 -19.05
CA ARG A 19 11.69 15.75 -20.45
C ARG A 19 12.36 14.73 -21.36
N VAL A 20 11.61 14.14 -22.30
CA VAL A 20 12.16 13.42 -23.44
C VAL A 20 12.27 14.37 -24.64
N VAL A 21 13.48 14.49 -25.17
CA VAL A 21 13.84 15.26 -26.36
C VAL A 21 13.52 14.40 -27.60
N LEU A 22 12.69 14.90 -28.51
CA LEU A 22 12.41 14.27 -29.80
C LEU A 22 13.52 14.63 -30.80
N GLY A 23 14.31 13.64 -31.22
CA GLY A 23 15.26 13.75 -32.32
C GLY A 23 14.64 13.25 -33.63
N ALA A 24 14.74 14.07 -34.68
CA ALA A 24 14.31 13.74 -36.04
C ALA A 24 15.39 12.96 -36.81
N GLY A 25 14.96 11.98 -37.62
CA GLY A 25 15.79 11.21 -38.56
C GLY A 25 14.93 10.57 -39.67
N PRO A 26 15.49 10.22 -40.84
CA PRO A 26 14.97 10.70 -42.12
C PRO A 26 14.05 9.76 -42.92
N ARG A 27 13.30 10.40 -43.81
CA ARG A 27 12.41 9.90 -44.88
C ARG A 27 13.05 8.79 -45.74
N TRP A 28 12.24 7.78 -46.07
CA TRP A 28 12.43 6.91 -47.23
C TRP A 28 11.13 6.78 -48.04
N SER A 29 11.33 6.57 -49.33
CA SER A 29 10.48 6.89 -50.47
C SER A 29 9.39 5.86 -50.78
N ALA A 30 8.39 6.31 -51.53
CA ALA A 30 7.21 5.60 -52.01
C ALA A 30 7.51 4.47 -53.02
N GLY A 31 6.63 3.45 -53.03
CA GLY A 31 6.53 2.40 -54.05
C GLY A 31 5.07 1.94 -54.17
N GLY A 32 4.53 1.94 -55.39
CA GLY A 32 3.10 1.92 -55.70
C GLY A 32 2.32 0.63 -55.44
N SER A 33 1.04 0.84 -55.14
CA SER A 33 -0.16 0.22 -55.72
C SER A 33 -0.36 -1.30 -55.65
N SER A 34 -1.34 -1.73 -54.84
CA SER A 34 -2.38 -2.64 -55.35
C SER A 34 -3.65 -2.53 -54.53
N CYS A 35 -4.77 -2.48 -55.23
CA CYS A 35 -6.13 -2.25 -54.76
C CYS A 35 -6.64 -3.50 -54.02
N ALA A 36 -6.57 -3.50 -52.70
CA ALA A 36 -7.29 -4.46 -51.87
C ALA A 36 -8.48 -3.73 -51.24
N ARG A 37 -9.67 -4.26 -51.50
CA ARG A 37 -10.98 -3.76 -51.06
C ARG A 37 -10.94 -3.49 -49.55
N ASP A 38 -11.27 -2.26 -49.17
CA ASP A 38 -11.56 -1.89 -47.79
C ASP A 38 -12.71 -2.75 -47.27
N SER A 39 -12.37 -3.79 -46.50
CA SER A 39 -13.31 -4.43 -45.59
C SER A 39 -13.62 -3.43 -44.47
N PRO A 40 -14.89 -3.23 -44.09
CA PRO A 40 -15.21 -2.41 -42.93
C PRO A 40 -14.49 -3.00 -41.71
N LEU A 41 -13.68 -2.19 -41.03
CA LEU A 41 -12.85 -2.53 -39.87
C LEU A 41 -13.64 -3.40 -38.88
N GLY A 42 -13.51 -4.71 -39.04
CA GLY A 42 -14.23 -5.72 -38.30
C GLY A 42 -13.58 -5.94 -36.95
N ALA A 43 -14.43 -5.98 -35.91
CA ALA A 43 -14.17 -6.48 -34.56
C ALA A 43 -12.73 -6.98 -34.33
N GLU A 44 -11.82 -6.09 -33.92
CA GLU A 44 -10.54 -6.53 -33.39
C GLU A 44 -10.83 -7.44 -32.18
N GLU A 45 -10.36 -8.68 -32.27
CA GLU A 45 -10.51 -9.67 -31.22
C GLU A 45 -9.83 -9.17 -29.96
N LEU A 46 -10.57 -9.03 -28.86
CA LEU A 46 -9.99 -8.63 -27.57
C LEU A 46 -9.02 -9.73 -27.11
N ARG A 47 -7.73 -9.43 -27.18
CA ARG A 47 -6.66 -10.31 -26.70
C ARG A 47 -6.39 -10.05 -25.23
N GLY A 48 -6.12 -11.11 -24.49
CA GLY A 48 -5.74 -11.04 -23.08
C GLY A 48 -4.50 -11.89 -22.79
N GLU A 49 -3.75 -11.46 -21.78
CA GLU A 49 -2.59 -12.15 -21.24
C GLU A 49 -3.05 -13.23 -20.25
N LEU A 50 -2.57 -14.47 -20.40
CA LEU A 50 -2.93 -15.58 -19.51
C LEU A 50 -2.08 -15.53 -18.22
N ASP A 51 -2.72 -15.76 -17.08
CA ASP A 51 -2.02 -16.02 -15.82
C ASP A 51 -1.87 -17.53 -15.53
N ARG A 52 -1.01 -17.87 -14.56
CA ARG A 52 -0.71 -19.26 -14.16
C ARG A 52 -1.89 -20.01 -13.53
N PHE A 53 -2.97 -19.31 -13.19
CA PHE A 53 -4.16 -19.86 -12.57
C PHE A 53 -5.34 -19.98 -13.55
N GLY A 54 -5.11 -19.73 -14.85
CA GLY A 54 -6.13 -19.82 -15.89
C GLY A 54 -7.01 -18.57 -16.00
N GLY A 55 -6.63 -17.46 -15.39
CA GLY A 55 -7.25 -16.16 -15.60
C GLY A 55 -6.72 -15.46 -16.85
N VAL A 56 -7.51 -14.52 -17.37
CA VAL A 56 -7.19 -13.73 -18.56
C VAL A 56 -7.19 -12.24 -18.21
N SER A 57 -6.12 -11.52 -18.52
CA SER A 57 -5.98 -10.09 -18.28
C SER A 57 -6.01 -9.27 -19.57
N VAL A 58 -6.97 -8.37 -19.70
CA VAL A 58 -7.10 -7.44 -20.83
C VAL A 58 -6.74 -6.04 -20.37
N ARG A 59 -5.79 -5.41 -21.06
CA ARG A 59 -5.32 -4.05 -20.75
C ARG A 59 -5.75 -3.09 -21.84
N LEU A 60 -6.80 -2.32 -21.58
CA LEU A 60 -7.37 -1.43 -22.59
C LEU A 60 -6.38 -0.32 -22.99
N GLY A 61 -5.58 0.20 -22.05
CA GLY A 61 -4.57 1.22 -22.36
C GLY A 61 -3.46 0.78 -23.35
N ARG A 62 -3.37 -0.50 -23.71
CA ARG A 62 -2.41 -1.04 -24.71
C ARG A 62 -3.06 -1.35 -26.06
N LEU A 63 -4.37 -1.10 -26.20
CA LEU A 63 -5.10 -1.31 -27.44
C LEU A 63 -5.13 0.03 -28.19
N ASP A 64 -4.19 0.22 -29.11
CA ASP A 64 -4.03 1.45 -29.92
C ASP A 64 -5.29 1.84 -30.72
N ALA A 65 -6.25 0.91 -30.86
CA ALA A 65 -7.50 1.10 -31.60
C ALA A 65 -8.68 1.68 -30.78
N LEU A 66 -8.54 1.91 -29.47
CA LEU A 66 -9.71 2.23 -28.61
C LEU A 66 -10.28 3.64 -28.74
N ASP A 67 -9.59 4.57 -29.40
CA ASP A 67 -10.18 5.87 -29.74
C ASP A 67 -11.30 5.73 -30.79
N ARG A 68 -11.35 4.59 -31.51
CA ARG A 68 -12.34 4.31 -32.55
C ARG A 68 -13.42 3.32 -32.13
N LEU A 69 -13.28 2.70 -30.95
CA LEU A 69 -14.18 1.65 -30.49
C LEU A 69 -15.33 2.28 -29.69
N ASP A 70 -16.54 2.22 -30.23
CA ASP A 70 -17.72 2.67 -29.52
C ASP A 70 -18.11 1.67 -28.39
N PRO A 71 -18.84 2.11 -27.34
CA PRO A 71 -19.22 1.24 -26.22
C PRO A 71 -20.02 -0.01 -26.62
N VAL A 72 -20.81 0.03 -27.69
CA VAL A 72 -21.65 -1.09 -28.14
C VAL A 72 -20.80 -2.12 -28.87
N ALA A 73 -19.90 -1.67 -29.74
CA ALA A 73 -18.90 -2.50 -30.40
C ALA A 73 -18.02 -3.19 -29.35
N PHE A 74 -17.59 -2.45 -28.32
CA PHE A 74 -16.82 -3.00 -27.20
C PHE A 74 -17.60 -4.08 -26.46
N GLN A 75 -18.88 -3.83 -26.14
CA GLN A 75 -19.73 -4.81 -25.47
C GLN A 75 -19.83 -6.12 -26.27
N ARG A 76 -20.08 -6.03 -27.58
CA ARG A 76 -20.17 -7.21 -28.46
C ARG A 76 -18.85 -7.97 -28.52
N ALA A 77 -17.73 -7.26 -28.66
CA ALA A 77 -16.40 -7.87 -28.68
C ALA A 77 -16.08 -8.56 -27.35
N LEU A 78 -16.37 -7.90 -26.22
CA LEU A 78 -16.14 -8.45 -24.89
C LEU A 78 -17.03 -9.67 -24.62
N GLN A 79 -18.29 -9.64 -25.04
CA GLN A 79 -19.18 -10.79 -24.93
C GLN A 79 -18.64 -11.99 -25.71
N ALA A 80 -18.22 -11.79 -26.96
CA ALA A 80 -17.64 -12.85 -27.79
C ALA A 80 -16.36 -13.42 -27.15
N ALA A 81 -15.47 -12.55 -26.67
CA ALA A 81 -14.23 -12.95 -26.01
C ALA A 81 -14.49 -13.76 -24.72
N VAL A 82 -15.46 -13.32 -23.89
CA VAL A 82 -15.87 -14.05 -22.68
C VAL A 82 -16.41 -15.45 -23.01
N GLN A 83 -17.23 -15.60 -24.06
CA GLN A 83 -17.72 -16.93 -24.46
C GLN A 83 -16.58 -17.84 -24.94
N LYS A 84 -15.65 -17.29 -25.72
CA LYS A 84 -14.45 -18.03 -26.14
C LYS A 84 -13.63 -18.48 -24.92
N TRP A 85 -13.31 -17.58 -24.00
CA TRP A 85 -12.56 -17.92 -22.79
C TRP A 85 -13.26 -18.95 -21.91
N ARG A 86 -14.59 -18.91 -21.79
CA ARG A 86 -15.35 -19.98 -21.13
C ARG A 86 -15.15 -21.34 -21.82
N SER A 87 -15.24 -21.38 -23.15
CA SER A 87 -15.04 -22.63 -23.91
C SER A 87 -13.61 -23.19 -23.81
N GLU A 88 -12.63 -22.31 -23.58
CA GLU A 88 -11.23 -22.68 -23.33
C GLU A 88 -10.97 -23.10 -21.87
N GLY A 89 -11.99 -23.12 -21.01
CA GLY A 89 -11.85 -23.48 -19.60
C GLY A 89 -11.15 -22.42 -18.75
N ARG A 90 -11.18 -21.14 -19.17
CA ARG A 90 -10.65 -20.03 -18.36
C ARG A 90 -11.55 -19.79 -17.15
N VAL A 91 -10.94 -19.43 -16.03
CA VAL A 91 -11.64 -19.32 -14.74
C VAL A 91 -12.01 -17.88 -14.36
N ALA A 92 -11.32 -16.90 -14.93
CA ALA A 92 -11.52 -15.49 -14.60
C ALA A 92 -11.10 -14.56 -15.74
N VAL A 93 -11.70 -13.37 -15.78
CA VAL A 93 -11.29 -12.28 -16.66
C VAL A 93 -11.06 -11.02 -15.82
N TRP A 94 -9.95 -10.35 -16.10
CA TRP A 94 -9.56 -9.07 -15.53
C TRP A 94 -9.55 -8.01 -16.62
N LEU A 95 -10.24 -6.89 -16.40
CA LEU A 95 -10.22 -5.75 -17.31
C LEU A 95 -9.56 -4.56 -16.62
N HIS A 96 -8.45 -4.10 -17.19
CA HIS A 96 -7.76 -2.90 -16.76
C HIS A 96 -8.18 -1.73 -17.66
N ILE A 97 -8.99 -0.82 -17.11
CA ILE A 97 -9.62 0.29 -17.82
C ILE A 97 -9.07 1.62 -17.28
N PRO A 98 -8.30 2.37 -18.09
CA PRO A 98 -7.89 3.74 -17.76
C PRO A 98 -9.08 4.67 -17.53
N ILE A 99 -8.92 5.69 -16.69
CA ILE A 99 -9.99 6.62 -16.28
C ILE A 99 -10.62 7.34 -17.48
N LEU A 100 -9.82 7.69 -18.49
CA LEU A 100 -10.28 8.33 -19.74
C LEU A 100 -11.07 7.38 -20.65
N GLN A 101 -11.03 6.08 -20.37
CA GLN A 101 -11.77 5.03 -21.07
C GLN A 101 -12.90 4.44 -20.21
N SER A 102 -13.29 5.12 -19.13
CA SER A 102 -14.38 4.72 -18.22
C SER A 102 -15.73 4.48 -18.91
N ARG A 103 -15.95 5.02 -20.12
CA ARG A 103 -17.11 4.72 -20.98
C ARG A 103 -17.33 3.21 -21.23
N PHE A 104 -16.29 2.39 -21.11
CA PHE A 104 -16.37 0.93 -21.29
C PHE A 104 -16.75 0.16 -20.01
N ILE A 105 -16.78 0.82 -18.85
CA ILE A 105 -17.15 0.19 -17.57
C ILE A 105 -18.60 -0.26 -17.58
N ALA A 106 -19.54 0.59 -18.02
CA ALA A 106 -20.97 0.24 -18.06
C ALA A 106 -21.27 -0.95 -19.01
N PRO A 107 -20.73 -0.98 -20.24
CA PRO A 107 -20.76 -2.17 -21.09
C PRO A 107 -20.22 -3.44 -20.40
N ALA A 108 -19.05 -3.37 -19.76
CA ALA A 108 -18.48 -4.52 -19.06
C ALA A 108 -19.37 -4.98 -17.90
N ALA A 109 -19.90 -4.05 -17.10
CA ALA A 109 -20.81 -4.35 -16.00
C ALA A 109 -22.08 -5.07 -16.48
N SER A 110 -22.62 -4.71 -17.65
CA SER A 110 -23.78 -5.41 -18.24
C SER A 110 -23.52 -6.88 -18.58
N LEU A 111 -22.24 -7.27 -18.70
CA LEU A 111 -21.80 -8.65 -18.93
C LEU A 111 -21.42 -9.37 -17.62
N GLY A 112 -21.71 -8.76 -16.46
CA GLY A 112 -21.47 -9.35 -15.14
C GLY A 112 -20.11 -9.02 -14.52
N PHE A 113 -19.31 -8.13 -15.13
CA PHE A 113 -18.09 -7.66 -14.49
C PHE A 113 -18.41 -6.80 -13.27
N CYS A 114 -17.65 -6.99 -12.20
CA CYS A 114 -17.72 -6.18 -10.98
C CYS A 114 -16.42 -5.40 -10.78
N PHE A 115 -16.49 -4.29 -10.06
CA PHE A 115 -15.27 -3.61 -9.61
C PHE A 115 -14.49 -4.52 -8.65
N HIS A 116 -13.18 -4.60 -8.87
CA HIS A 116 -12.25 -5.22 -7.94
C HIS A 116 -11.46 -4.17 -7.17
N HIS A 117 -10.83 -3.21 -7.87
CA HIS A 117 -10.22 -2.01 -7.28
C HIS A 117 -10.02 -0.90 -8.30
N ALA A 118 -9.56 0.25 -7.84
CA ALA A 118 -9.03 1.33 -8.66
C ALA A 118 -7.82 1.94 -7.97
N GLU A 119 -6.83 2.32 -8.76
CA GLU A 119 -5.61 2.99 -8.32
C GLU A 119 -5.35 4.17 -9.25
N SER A 120 -5.16 5.36 -8.66
CA SER A 120 -4.86 6.60 -9.39
C SER A 120 -5.81 6.86 -10.57
N ASP A 121 -5.37 6.58 -11.80
CA ASP A 121 -6.05 6.81 -13.06
C ASP A 121 -6.50 5.52 -13.75
N SER A 122 -6.56 4.40 -13.04
CA SER A 122 -6.97 3.11 -13.59
C SER A 122 -7.92 2.34 -12.69
N SER A 123 -8.82 1.59 -13.31
CA SER A 123 -9.74 0.67 -12.65
C SER A 123 -9.51 -0.77 -13.09
N MET A 124 -9.66 -1.68 -12.14
CA MET A 124 -9.65 -3.12 -12.34
C MET A 124 -11.06 -3.67 -12.14
N LEU A 125 -11.61 -4.28 -13.19
CA LEU A 125 -12.85 -5.04 -13.12
C LEU A 125 -12.53 -6.53 -13.22
N SER A 126 -13.37 -7.36 -12.61
CA SER A 126 -13.22 -8.81 -12.61
C SER A 126 -14.53 -9.50 -12.96
N LEU A 127 -14.44 -10.60 -13.71
CA LEU A 127 -15.53 -11.54 -13.95
C LEU A 127 -15.04 -12.95 -13.61
N TRP A 128 -15.75 -13.64 -12.73
CA TRP A 128 -15.55 -15.06 -12.46
C TRP A 128 -16.26 -15.88 -13.54
N LEU A 129 -15.54 -16.83 -14.15
CA LEU A 129 -16.06 -17.73 -15.18
C LEU A 129 -16.22 -19.16 -14.69
N GLY A 130 -15.54 -19.53 -13.59
CA GLY A 130 -15.62 -20.86 -13.02
C GLY A 130 -16.97 -21.16 -12.35
N ASP A 131 -17.17 -22.43 -12.01
CA ASP A 131 -18.38 -22.86 -11.32
C ASP A 131 -18.45 -22.35 -9.87
N GLY A 132 -19.67 -22.05 -9.42
CA GLY A 132 -19.95 -21.67 -8.04
C GLY A 132 -19.48 -20.26 -7.66
N PRO A 133 -19.32 -19.98 -6.36
CA PRO A 133 -18.93 -18.65 -5.90
C PRO A 133 -17.52 -18.28 -6.35
N SER A 134 -17.33 -16.99 -6.65
CA SER A 134 -16.03 -16.45 -7.02
C SER A 134 -14.97 -16.76 -5.97
N ARG A 135 -13.81 -17.25 -6.43
CA ARG A 135 -12.63 -17.51 -5.59
C ARG A 135 -11.54 -16.45 -5.78
N LEU A 136 -11.87 -15.36 -6.49
CA LEU A 136 -10.94 -14.26 -6.65
C LEU A 136 -10.70 -13.60 -5.29
N PRO A 137 -9.43 -13.36 -4.90
CA PRO A 137 -9.15 -12.68 -3.66
C PRO A 137 -9.72 -11.26 -3.72
N GLY A 138 -10.18 -10.74 -2.58
CA GLY A 138 -10.49 -9.31 -2.47
C GLY A 138 -9.21 -8.47 -2.54
N TYR A 139 -9.33 -7.22 -2.97
CA TYR A 139 -8.17 -6.35 -3.20
C TYR A 139 -7.35 -6.03 -1.94
N ALA A 140 -7.91 -5.21 -1.05
CA ALA A 140 -7.24 -4.79 0.19
C ALA A 140 -8.24 -4.84 1.34
N THR A 141 -7.85 -5.43 2.47
CA THR A 141 -8.69 -5.57 3.66
C THR A 141 -8.30 -4.61 4.78
N HIS A 142 -7.02 -4.20 4.82
CA HIS A 142 -6.47 -3.35 5.86
C HIS A 142 -5.74 -2.14 5.27
N GLN A 143 -5.78 -1.02 5.98
CA GLN A 143 -4.75 0.01 5.92
C GLN A 143 -3.70 -0.29 7.00
N VAL A 144 -2.45 0.04 6.73
CA VAL A 144 -1.35 -0.14 7.68
C VAL A 144 -0.85 1.23 8.12
N GLY A 145 -0.88 1.47 9.42
CA GLY A 145 -0.20 2.60 10.05
C GLY A 145 0.96 2.12 10.90
N VAL A 146 1.95 2.99 11.06
CA VAL A 146 3.16 2.69 11.84
C VAL A 146 3.50 3.85 12.77
N ALA A 147 3.83 3.54 14.02
CA ALA A 147 4.37 4.48 14.99
C ALA A 147 5.84 4.20 15.31
N GLY A 148 6.58 5.28 15.56
CA GLY A 148 7.95 5.24 16.07
C GLY A 148 8.04 5.59 17.55
N ALA A 149 8.29 4.60 18.42
CA ALA A 149 8.65 4.83 19.80
C ALA A 149 10.17 5.08 19.90
N VAL A 150 10.57 6.34 19.74
CA VAL A 150 11.98 6.76 19.73
C VAL A 150 12.50 6.89 21.15
N PHE A 151 13.30 5.91 21.60
CA PHE A 151 13.79 5.84 22.96
C PHE A 151 15.30 6.11 23.03
N ASP A 152 15.69 7.13 23.79
CA ASP A 152 17.08 7.39 24.15
C ASP A 152 17.44 6.64 25.45
N GLU A 153 18.16 5.54 25.29
CA GLU A 153 18.59 4.66 26.38
C GLU A 153 19.56 5.35 27.36
N ASN A 154 20.33 6.35 26.89
CA ASN A 154 21.32 7.05 27.71
C ASN A 154 20.63 8.01 28.70
N THR A 155 19.61 8.74 28.22
CA THR A 155 18.89 9.72 29.04
C THR A 155 17.59 9.19 29.63
N ARG A 156 17.16 7.98 29.23
CA ARG A 156 15.87 7.35 29.58
C ARG A 156 14.67 8.18 29.12
N LYS A 157 14.84 8.96 28.05
CA LYS A 157 13.79 9.80 27.49
C LYS A 157 13.16 9.16 26.25
N ILE A 158 11.87 9.37 26.09
CA ILE A 158 11.05 8.88 24.99
C ILE A 158 10.44 10.07 24.27
N LEU A 159 10.51 10.05 22.94
CA LEU A 159 9.92 11.11 22.12
C LEU A 159 8.40 10.93 22.06
N VAL A 160 7.67 11.98 22.41
CA VAL A 160 6.21 11.99 22.39
C VAL A 160 5.68 13.26 21.77
N VAL A 161 4.54 13.14 21.11
CA VAL A 161 3.83 14.25 20.47
C VAL A 161 2.42 14.38 21.03
N GLN A 162 1.85 15.58 20.93
CA GLN A 162 0.42 15.82 21.07
C GLN A 162 -0.11 16.32 19.74
N ASP A 163 -1.18 15.70 19.23
CA ASP A 163 -1.85 16.14 18.01
C ASP A 163 -2.50 17.52 18.21
N ARG A 164 -2.43 18.36 17.17
CA ARG A 164 -3.13 19.66 17.15
C ARG A 164 -4.63 19.50 16.92
N ASN A 165 -5.00 18.58 16.04
CA ASN A 165 -6.36 18.43 15.49
C ASN A 165 -7.09 17.18 16.01
N LYS A 166 -6.41 16.32 16.77
CA LYS A 166 -6.96 15.07 17.33
C LYS A 166 -6.56 14.96 18.80
N LEU A 167 -7.40 14.33 19.62
CA LEU A 167 -7.11 13.95 21.02
C LEU A 167 -6.25 14.98 21.80
N LYS A 168 -6.71 16.25 21.86
CA LYS A 168 -5.97 17.33 22.52
C LYS A 168 -5.56 16.91 23.94
N ASN A 169 -4.33 17.23 24.32
CA ASN A 169 -3.72 16.94 25.62
C ASN A 169 -3.35 15.47 25.88
N MET A 170 -3.36 14.59 24.88
CA MET A 170 -2.91 13.20 25.04
C MET A 170 -1.56 12.97 24.35
N TRP A 171 -0.58 12.51 25.11
CA TRP A 171 0.71 12.10 24.59
C TRP A 171 0.58 10.78 23.82
N LYS A 172 1.19 10.73 22.63
CA LYS A 172 1.31 9.54 21.78
C LYS A 172 2.71 9.48 21.16
N PHE A 173 3.02 8.36 20.51
CA PHE A 173 4.17 8.29 19.61
C PHE A 173 3.83 8.92 18.26
N PRO A 174 4.80 9.56 17.57
CA PRO A 174 4.63 9.99 16.18
C PRO A 174 4.39 8.78 15.27
N GLY A 175 3.60 8.97 14.22
CA GLY A 175 3.26 7.88 13.30
C GLY A 175 2.09 8.19 12.37
N GLY A 176 2.14 7.57 11.19
CA GLY A 176 1.18 7.76 10.11
C GLY A 176 0.94 6.48 9.30
N LEU A 177 0.40 6.63 8.09
CA LEU A 177 0.11 5.51 7.20
C LEU A 177 1.35 5.16 6.37
N SER A 178 1.55 3.87 6.09
CA SER A 178 2.59 3.43 5.15
C SER A 178 2.24 3.84 3.73
N GLU A 179 3.25 4.20 2.94
CA GLU A 179 3.09 4.38 1.50
C GLU A 179 3.12 3.02 0.76
N PRO A 180 2.52 2.91 -0.45
CA PRO A 180 2.60 1.68 -1.24
C PRO A 180 4.05 1.25 -1.49
N GLY A 181 4.39 0.02 -1.09
CA GLY A 181 5.74 -0.53 -1.25
C GLY A 181 6.75 -0.08 -0.19
N GLU A 182 6.35 0.72 0.79
CA GLU A 182 7.21 1.18 1.87
C GLU A 182 7.31 0.15 3.00
N ASP A 183 8.51 -0.07 3.52
CA ASP A 183 8.73 -0.98 4.64
C ASP A 183 8.25 -0.39 5.97
N ILE A 184 7.89 -1.27 6.91
CA ILE A 184 7.39 -0.87 8.23
C ILE A 184 8.41 0.00 8.98
N GLY A 185 9.69 -0.41 8.98
CA GLY A 185 10.76 0.33 9.64
C GLY A 185 10.99 1.70 9.01
N ASP A 186 10.94 1.78 7.68
CA ASP A 186 11.13 3.02 6.93
C ASP A 186 9.96 3.98 7.15
N THR A 187 8.73 3.45 7.15
CA THR A 187 7.52 4.21 7.52
C THR A 187 7.69 4.83 8.91
N ALA A 188 8.13 4.05 9.90
CA ALA A 188 8.32 4.56 11.27
C ALA A 188 9.36 5.68 11.33
N VAL A 189 10.48 5.53 10.61
CA VAL A 189 11.56 6.53 10.57
C VAL A 189 11.12 7.79 9.84
N ARG A 190 10.44 7.66 8.69
CA ARG A 190 9.91 8.78 7.92
C ARG A 190 8.91 9.59 8.74
N GLU A 191 7.92 8.94 9.34
CA GLU A 191 6.87 9.61 10.12
C GLU A 191 7.44 10.33 11.36
N VAL A 192 8.41 9.72 12.06
CA VAL A 192 9.13 10.40 13.15
C VAL A 192 9.81 11.66 12.64
N PHE A 193 10.52 11.57 11.51
CA PHE A 193 11.24 12.72 10.98
C PHE A 193 10.28 13.82 10.51
N GLU A 194 9.21 13.47 9.80
CA GLU A 194 8.18 14.42 9.34
C GLU A 194 7.51 15.15 10.51
N GLU A 195 7.10 14.43 11.56
CA GLU A 195 6.38 15.03 12.69
C GLU A 195 7.30 15.81 13.64
N THR A 196 8.54 15.36 13.84
CA THR A 196 9.37 15.83 14.97
C THR A 196 10.72 16.44 14.58
N GLY A 197 11.18 16.22 13.34
CA GLY A 197 12.52 16.56 12.88
C GLY A 197 13.63 15.65 13.41
N ILE A 198 13.31 14.68 14.27
CA ILE A 198 14.29 13.74 14.84
C ILE A 198 14.64 12.68 13.82
N LYS A 199 15.94 12.52 13.58
CA LYS A 199 16.50 11.38 12.85
C LYS A 199 16.72 10.20 13.78
N SER A 200 16.25 9.03 13.35
CA SER A 200 16.29 7.78 14.10
C SER A 200 16.51 6.58 13.19
N GLU A 201 16.87 5.45 13.78
CA GLU A 201 17.06 4.18 13.09
C GLU A 201 16.08 3.11 13.63
N PHE A 202 15.59 2.26 12.74
CA PHE A 202 14.75 1.13 13.10
C PHE A 202 15.51 0.09 13.92
N ARG A 203 14.90 -0.39 15.02
CA ARG A 203 15.47 -1.45 15.85
C ARG A 203 14.60 -2.72 15.88
N SER A 204 13.29 -2.59 16.12
CA SER A 204 12.40 -3.75 16.24
C SER A 204 10.93 -3.35 16.12
N LEU A 205 10.05 -4.32 15.93
CA LEU A 205 8.64 -4.16 16.29
C LEU A 205 8.45 -4.45 17.78
N LEU A 206 7.54 -3.70 18.41
CA LEU A 206 7.14 -3.87 19.80
C LEU A 206 5.73 -4.43 19.91
N SER A 207 4.81 -3.98 19.05
CA SER A 207 3.40 -4.32 19.17
C SER A 207 2.64 -4.12 17.87
N ILE A 208 1.52 -4.82 17.75
CA ILE A 208 0.59 -4.71 16.64
C ILE A 208 -0.80 -4.50 17.24
N ARG A 209 -1.49 -3.46 16.78
CA ARG A 209 -2.88 -3.16 17.11
C ARG A 209 -3.75 -3.43 15.89
N GLN A 210 -4.91 -4.04 16.10
CA GLN A 210 -5.93 -4.16 15.08
C GLN A 210 -7.19 -3.41 15.52
N GLN A 211 -7.83 -2.71 14.58
CA GLN A 211 -9.11 -2.05 14.76
C GLN A 211 -9.99 -2.26 13.53
N HIS A 212 -11.29 -2.45 13.76
CA HIS A 212 -12.31 -2.42 12.72
C HIS A 212 -13.10 -1.10 12.76
N THR A 213 -13.85 -0.84 11.70
CA THR A 213 -14.77 0.32 11.60
C THR A 213 -14.10 1.68 11.91
N HIS A 214 -12.82 1.82 11.56
CA HIS A 214 -12.08 3.06 11.78
C HIS A 214 -12.65 4.19 10.90
N PRO A 215 -13.06 5.34 11.49
CA PRO A 215 -13.55 6.46 10.71
C PRO A 215 -12.50 6.95 9.70
N GLY A 216 -12.88 7.03 8.43
CA GLY A 216 -11.95 7.45 7.35
C GLY A 216 -11.12 6.32 6.74
N ALA A 217 -11.28 5.06 7.18
CA ALA A 217 -10.65 3.90 6.55
C ALA A 217 -11.48 3.29 5.40
N PHE A 218 -12.58 3.94 4.98
CA PHE A 218 -13.40 3.55 3.82
C PHE A 218 -13.85 2.07 3.84
N GLY A 219 -14.27 1.57 5.00
CA GLY A 219 -14.69 0.18 5.19
C GLY A 219 -13.54 -0.82 5.31
N LYS A 220 -12.28 -0.36 5.29
CA LYS A 220 -11.10 -1.18 5.59
C LYS A 220 -10.84 -1.23 7.09
N SER A 221 -10.21 -2.31 7.52
CA SER A 221 -9.69 -2.43 8.88
C SER A 221 -8.37 -1.67 9.00
N ASP A 222 -7.96 -1.37 10.22
CA ASP A 222 -6.70 -0.70 10.52
C ASP A 222 -5.78 -1.69 11.25
N MET A 223 -4.58 -1.86 10.73
CA MET A 223 -3.46 -2.49 11.43
C MET A 223 -2.45 -1.40 11.76
N TYR A 224 -2.12 -1.25 13.04
CA TYR A 224 -1.19 -0.23 13.50
C TYR A 224 0.00 -0.88 14.21
N ILE A 225 1.19 -0.71 13.64
CA ILE A 225 2.41 -1.37 14.09
C ILE A 225 3.26 -0.37 14.86
N ILE A 226 3.76 -0.74 16.02
CA ILE A 226 4.55 0.14 16.88
C ILE A 226 5.99 -0.36 16.90
N CYS A 227 6.91 0.48 16.46
CA CYS A 227 8.33 0.16 16.32
C CYS A 227 9.15 0.79 17.44
N ARG A 228 10.20 0.10 17.90
CA ARG A 228 11.25 0.71 18.70
C ARG A 228 12.26 1.35 17.76
N LEU A 229 12.58 2.61 18.00
CA LEU A 229 13.56 3.36 17.23
C LEU A 229 14.64 3.90 18.17
N LYS A 230 15.86 4.00 17.66
CA LYS A 230 16.98 4.64 18.37
C LYS A 230 17.29 6.00 17.73
N PRO A 231 17.33 7.11 18.49
CA PRO A 231 17.68 8.41 17.94
C PRO A 231 19.18 8.53 17.70
N TYR A 232 19.56 9.30 16.67
CA TYR A 232 20.93 9.76 16.46
C TYR A 232 21.01 11.29 16.25
N SER A 233 19.89 11.98 16.49
CA SER A 233 19.81 13.44 16.62
C SER A 233 18.79 13.77 17.71
N PHE A 234 18.89 14.94 18.34
CA PHE A 234 18.15 15.23 19.58
C PHE A 234 17.42 16.59 19.56
N THR A 235 17.75 17.47 18.62
CA THR A 235 17.10 18.78 18.47
C THR A 235 15.75 18.62 17.78
N ILE A 236 14.68 18.86 18.52
CA ILE A 236 13.31 18.78 18.00
C ILE A 236 13.03 19.99 17.08
N ASN A 237 12.49 19.71 15.90
CA ASN A 237 11.92 20.68 14.98
C ASN A 237 10.59 20.13 14.44
N PHE A 238 9.54 20.25 15.25
CA PHE A 238 8.29 19.54 14.99
C PHE A 238 7.36 20.28 14.01
N CYS A 239 6.54 19.50 13.30
CA CYS A 239 5.57 20.03 12.35
C CYS A 239 4.41 20.75 13.06
N GLN A 240 4.40 22.09 13.01
CA GLN A 240 3.38 22.91 13.68
C GLN A 240 1.96 22.76 13.11
N ARG A 241 1.83 22.17 11.91
CA ARG A 241 0.52 21.90 11.27
C ARG A 241 -0.15 20.68 11.88
N GLU A 242 0.63 19.68 12.27
CA GLU A 242 0.13 18.38 12.74
C GLU A 242 0.21 18.27 14.25
N CYS A 243 1.32 18.69 14.86
CA CYS A 243 1.57 18.58 16.28
C CYS A 243 1.34 19.92 17.00
N LEU A 244 0.74 19.84 18.19
CA LEU A 244 0.65 20.94 19.15
C LEU A 244 1.92 21.03 20.01
N LYS A 245 2.48 19.87 20.38
CA LYS A 245 3.69 19.73 21.19
C LYS A 245 4.50 18.53 20.76
N CYS A 246 5.81 18.60 20.96
CA CYS A 246 6.74 17.49 20.81
C CYS A 246 7.81 17.63 21.89
N GLU A 247 8.00 16.59 22.70
CA GLU A 247 8.86 16.63 23.89
C GLU A 247 9.63 15.32 24.07
N TRP A 248 10.86 15.44 24.59
CA TRP A 248 11.58 14.33 25.19
C TRP A 248 11.13 14.14 26.64
N MET A 249 10.20 13.21 26.86
CA MET A 249 9.63 12.93 28.19
C MET A 249 10.42 11.81 28.89
N ASN A 250 10.57 11.83 30.22
CA ASN A 250 11.12 10.65 30.90
C ASN A 250 10.17 9.46 30.72
N LEU A 251 10.71 8.28 30.41
CA LEU A 251 9.89 7.08 30.21
C LEU A 251 9.04 6.74 31.44
N SER A 252 9.59 6.92 32.64
CA SER A 252 8.88 6.72 33.91
C SER A 252 7.67 7.65 34.08
N ASP A 253 7.72 8.87 33.51
CA ASP A 253 6.62 9.83 33.58
C ASP A 253 5.51 9.42 32.60
N LEU A 254 5.88 8.99 31.38
CA LEU A 254 4.92 8.47 30.39
C LEU A 254 4.19 7.21 30.89
N VAL A 255 4.87 6.35 31.66
CA VAL A 255 4.27 5.15 32.27
C VAL A 255 3.17 5.49 33.29
N LYS A 256 3.33 6.61 34.01
CA LYS A 256 2.47 7.02 35.13
C LYS A 256 1.39 8.03 34.73
N THR A 257 1.61 8.81 33.68
CA THR A 257 0.70 9.89 33.29
C THR A 257 -0.67 9.34 32.89
N LYS A 258 -1.72 10.07 33.26
CA LYS A 258 -3.09 9.83 32.78
C LYS A 258 -3.36 10.50 31.44
N ASN A 259 -2.50 11.42 31.02
CA ASN A 259 -2.62 12.20 29.79
C ASN A 259 -2.01 11.44 28.60
N THR A 260 -2.33 10.16 28.44
CA THR A 260 -1.87 9.32 27.34
C THR A 260 -2.85 8.17 27.10
N THR A 261 -2.81 7.59 25.91
CA THR A 261 -3.74 6.51 25.56
C THR A 261 -3.36 5.21 26.30
N PRO A 262 -4.32 4.30 26.54
CA PRO A 262 -4.02 3.00 27.15
C PRO A 262 -2.96 2.19 26.39
N ILE A 263 -2.94 2.29 25.06
CA ILE A 263 -1.95 1.61 24.20
C ILE A 263 -0.57 2.23 24.39
N THR A 264 -0.47 3.56 24.35
CA THR A 264 0.80 4.26 24.59
C THR A 264 1.34 3.93 25.99
N SER A 265 0.49 3.94 27.03
CA SER A 265 0.90 3.55 28.38
C SER A 265 1.39 2.11 28.46
N ARG A 266 0.72 1.17 27.76
CA ARG A 266 1.13 -0.24 27.70
C ARG A 266 2.49 -0.40 27.03
N VAL A 267 2.73 0.25 25.90
CA VAL A 267 4.02 0.20 25.21
C VAL A 267 5.12 0.90 26.01
N ALA A 268 4.82 1.99 26.70
CA ALA A 268 5.78 2.64 27.60
C ALA A 268 6.22 1.69 28.73
N ARG A 269 5.31 0.89 29.29
CA ARG A 269 5.65 -0.16 30.27
C ARG A 269 6.47 -1.28 29.66
N LEU A 270 6.17 -1.68 28.41
CA LEU A 270 6.95 -2.66 27.67
C LEU A 270 8.39 -2.18 27.44
N LEU A 271 8.56 -0.92 27.01
CA LEU A 271 9.87 -0.27 26.89
C LEU A 271 10.60 -0.20 28.24
N LEU A 272 9.89 0.12 29.32
CA LEU A 272 10.50 0.17 30.65
C LEU A 272 10.99 -1.20 31.10
N TYR A 273 10.25 -2.26 30.78
CA TYR A 273 10.67 -3.65 31.00
C TYR A 273 11.92 -3.98 30.17
N GLY A 274 11.93 -3.69 28.86
CA GLY A 274 13.10 -3.91 28.01
C GLY A 274 14.33 -3.10 28.44
N TYR A 275 14.14 -1.87 28.91
CA TYR A 275 15.24 -1.05 29.44
C TYR A 275 15.87 -1.65 30.71
N LYS A 276 15.05 -2.25 31.59
CA LYS A 276 15.53 -2.83 32.86
C LYS A 276 16.10 -4.23 32.71
N GLU A 277 15.48 -5.05 31.88
CA GLU A 277 15.68 -6.51 31.84
C GLU A 277 16.26 -7.01 30.50
N GLY A 278 16.51 -6.09 29.56
CA GLY A 278 17.04 -6.38 28.23
C GLY A 278 16.00 -6.26 27.11
N PHE A 279 16.35 -5.56 26.02
CA PHE A 279 15.46 -5.39 24.86
C PHE A 279 15.21 -6.68 24.10
N ASP A 280 16.09 -7.68 24.22
CA ASP A 280 15.86 -9.01 23.68
C ASP A 280 14.55 -9.63 24.18
N LYS A 281 14.04 -9.22 25.35
CA LYS A 281 12.78 -9.71 25.92
C LYS A 281 11.53 -9.17 25.22
N ILE A 282 11.63 -8.02 24.56
CA ILE A 282 10.47 -7.31 23.99
C ILE A 282 10.53 -7.14 22.47
N ASP A 283 11.73 -7.26 21.89
CA ASP A 283 11.93 -7.02 20.48
C ASP A 283 11.46 -8.18 19.60
N LEU A 284 10.66 -7.84 18.60
CA LEU A 284 10.46 -8.63 17.40
C LEU A 284 11.40 -8.09 16.31
N THR A 285 12.45 -8.83 16.00
CA THR A 285 13.48 -8.50 15.01
C THR A 285 12.99 -8.78 13.58
N MET A 286 13.62 -8.14 12.61
CA MET A 286 13.36 -8.35 11.18
C MET A 286 14.55 -9.07 10.55
N GLU A 287 14.27 -10.10 9.75
CA GLU A 287 15.25 -10.79 8.91
C GLU A 287 14.76 -10.81 7.46
N GLU A 288 15.65 -10.50 6.52
CA GLU A 288 15.36 -10.56 5.10
C GLU A 288 15.68 -11.97 4.57
N LEU A 289 14.71 -12.60 3.91
CA LEU A 289 14.79 -13.98 3.42
C LEU A 289 14.41 -14.05 1.94
N PRO A 290 15.05 -14.90 1.13
CA PRO A 290 14.72 -15.03 -0.29
C PRO A 290 13.35 -15.68 -0.49
N ALA A 291 12.60 -15.19 -1.48
CA ALA A 291 11.35 -15.78 -1.93
C ALA A 291 11.61 -16.97 -2.85
N VAL A 292 10.84 -18.05 -2.66
CA VAL A 292 11.04 -19.33 -3.36
C VAL A 292 10.76 -19.24 -4.86
N TYR A 293 9.79 -18.43 -5.28
CA TYR A 293 9.22 -18.51 -6.63
C TYR A 293 9.47 -17.30 -7.53
N THR A 294 9.97 -16.20 -6.99
CA THR A 294 9.96 -14.90 -7.69
C THR A 294 11.33 -14.24 -7.77
N GLY A 295 12.35 -14.79 -7.10
CA GLY A 295 13.66 -14.14 -6.96
C GLY A 295 13.62 -12.82 -6.15
N LEU A 296 12.50 -12.58 -5.45
CA LEU A 296 12.31 -11.42 -4.57
C LEU A 296 12.72 -11.78 -3.14
N PHE A 297 12.50 -10.85 -2.20
CA PHE A 297 12.79 -11.03 -0.78
C PHE A 297 11.54 -10.81 0.08
N TYR A 298 11.50 -11.47 1.24
CA TYR A 298 10.55 -11.27 2.31
C TYR A 298 11.25 -10.61 3.49
N LYS A 299 10.54 -9.72 4.21
CA LYS A 299 10.96 -9.26 5.54
C LYS A 299 10.16 -9.98 6.60
N LEU A 300 10.80 -10.92 7.30
CA LEU A 300 10.18 -11.73 8.32
C LEU A 300 10.40 -11.10 9.69
N TYR A 301 9.30 -10.76 10.38
CA TYR A 301 9.34 -10.20 11.73
C TYR A 301 9.02 -11.28 12.77
N HIS A 302 9.94 -11.52 13.70
CA HIS A 302 9.78 -12.55 14.72
C HIS A 302 10.63 -12.24 15.95
N LYS A 303 10.36 -12.92 17.08
CA LYS A 303 11.26 -12.87 18.25
C LYS A 303 12.67 -13.28 17.83
N LYS A 304 13.69 -12.53 18.24
CA LYS A 304 15.10 -12.86 17.93
C LYS A 304 15.36 -14.34 18.26
N LEU A 305 15.68 -15.10 17.22
CA LEU A 305 16.08 -16.50 17.31
C LEU A 305 17.60 -16.54 17.60
N PRO A 306 18.06 -17.29 18.62
CA PRO A 306 19.48 -17.45 18.88
C PRO A 306 20.20 -18.09 17.68
N ASP A 307 21.45 -17.69 17.41
CA ASP A 307 22.15 -18.04 16.16
C ASP A 307 22.34 -19.54 15.97
N ASN A 308 22.52 -20.31 17.06
CA ASN A 308 22.60 -21.78 17.01
C ASN A 308 21.32 -22.45 16.49
N TYR A 309 20.16 -21.80 16.63
CA TYR A 309 18.90 -22.28 16.06
C TYR A 309 18.63 -21.74 14.65
N LYS A 310 19.37 -20.73 14.19
CA LYS A 310 19.23 -20.18 12.83
C LYS A 310 19.91 -21.05 11.78
N THR A 311 21.12 -21.53 12.07
CA THR A 311 21.96 -22.20 11.07
C THR A 311 21.94 -23.72 11.15
N MET A 312 21.31 -24.33 12.18
CA MET A 312 21.10 -25.78 12.37
C MET A 312 22.18 -26.65 11.69
N THR A 313 23.45 -26.32 11.93
CA THR A 313 24.61 -27.03 11.40
C THR A 313 25.15 -27.86 12.55
N GLY A 314 24.71 -29.11 12.65
CA GLY A 314 25.21 -30.07 13.63
C GLY A 314 24.41 -30.16 14.94
N MET A 315 23.08 -30.31 14.86
CA MET A 315 22.31 -30.93 15.93
C MET A 315 21.67 -32.20 15.40
N ASP A 316 22.15 -33.35 15.91
CA ASP A 316 21.50 -34.66 15.83
C ASP A 316 20.21 -34.69 16.68
#